data_AF-A0A354PG17-F1
#
_entry.id   AF-A0A354PG17-F1
#
_cell.length_a   1.000
_cell.length_b   1.000
_cell.length_c   1.000
_cell.angle_alpha   90.00
_cell.angle_beta   90.00
_cell.angle_gamma   90.00
#
_symmetry.space_group_name_H-M   'P 1'
#
loop_
_entity.id
_entity.type
_entity.pdbx_description
1 polymer ?
#
loop_
_entity_poly.entity_id
_entity_poly.type
_entity_poly.pdbx_seq_one_letter_code
_entity_poly.pdbx_strand_id
1 'polypeptide(L)'
;MLNRKAEYRLGFTILEVVLTLSMAVVLMSLVGATLQFYATNMNVRDMDIRRVQLASSVMQMIADDLRATIYTEEFDSTVLESFLTGAVGQAVAGAVDPALSETLGLDAIDPSTLSGGESMLADPAASETLDLMSSTLTLKRPGIIGNQFEMQFDISRLPRLEQWQQTIGESPVEVADIPSDMKTVTYYVQPVGAVGGVSDPLQGFLPQQSDTAGAVPGGLVRRELDRAANKWAVESGGIAGLLATGDLVATEVIAIEFAYFDGTIWQMFWNSDDLQSLPVAIQVKITIGDPAAIQSGDVTTEAAMQPGVASARSFTQIIQIPAGRVVPLNTTTGVM
;
A
#
# COMPACT_ATOMS: atom_id res chain seq x y z
N MET A 1 1.17 54.61 -87.84
CA MET A 1 2.37 54.27 -87.06
C MET A 1 1.92 53.68 -85.73
N LEU A 2 2.02 52.36 -85.55
CA LEU A 2 1.65 51.66 -84.30
C LEU A 2 2.94 51.16 -83.65
N ASN A 3 3.35 51.84 -82.58
CA ASN A 3 4.57 51.55 -81.85
C ASN A 3 4.31 50.42 -80.84
N ARG A 4 4.65 49.18 -81.20
CA ARG A 4 4.49 48.01 -80.32
C ARG A 4 5.72 47.94 -79.42
N LYS A 5 5.59 48.38 -78.16
CA LYS A 5 6.63 48.17 -77.14
C LYS A 5 6.75 46.67 -76.86
N ALA A 6 7.91 46.09 -77.19
CA ALA A 6 8.26 44.75 -76.77
C ALA A 6 8.62 44.78 -75.28
N GLU A 7 7.81 44.12 -74.44
CA GLU A 7 8.15 43.91 -73.03
C GLU A 7 9.24 42.84 -72.96
N TYR A 8 10.44 43.26 -72.54
CA TYR A 8 11.52 42.33 -72.23
C TYR A 8 11.11 41.50 -71.01
N ARG A 9 10.90 40.20 -71.21
CA ARG A 9 10.77 39.24 -70.11
C ARG A 9 12.15 39.07 -69.49
N LEU A 10 12.34 39.67 -68.31
CA LEU A 10 13.53 39.48 -67.49
C LEU A 10 13.56 38.03 -66.99
N GLY A 11 14.53 37.25 -67.47
CA GLY A 11 14.81 35.92 -66.94
C GLY A 11 15.51 36.02 -65.58
N PHE A 12 15.26 35.04 -64.70
CA PHE A 12 15.89 34.98 -63.39
C PHE A 12 17.41 34.80 -63.51
N THR A 13 18.16 35.51 -62.67
CA THR A 13 19.62 35.35 -62.59
C THR A 13 19.97 34.09 -61.79
N ILE A 14 21.07 33.42 -62.14
CA ILE A 14 21.54 32.21 -61.43
C ILE A 14 21.73 32.50 -59.92
N LEU A 15 22.21 33.69 -59.57
CA LEU A 15 22.40 34.10 -58.18
C LEU A 15 21.08 34.14 -57.40
N GLU A 16 20.00 34.61 -58.02
CA GLU A 16 18.67 34.66 -57.41
C GLU A 16 18.07 33.26 -57.23
N VAL A 17 18.28 32.36 -58.18
CA VAL A 17 17.88 30.94 -58.05
C VAL A 17 18.66 30.26 -56.92
N VAL A 18 19.96 30.51 -56.81
CA VAL A 18 20.79 29.94 -55.72
C VAL A 18 20.40 30.52 -54.36
N LEU A 19 20.09 31.83 -54.29
CA LEU A 19 19.66 32.49 -53.05
C LEU A 19 18.28 32.04 -52.60
N THR A 20 17.32 31.89 -53.52
CA THR A 20 16.00 31.35 -53.18
C THR A 20 16.08 29.89 -52.76
N LEU A 21 16.92 29.09 -53.41
CA LEU A 21 17.12 27.69 -53.04
C LEU A 21 17.81 27.55 -51.68
N SER A 22 18.81 28.37 -51.36
CA SER A 22 19.45 28.36 -50.03
C SER A 22 18.47 28.80 -48.94
N MET A 23 17.65 29.81 -49.19
CA MET A 23 16.62 30.27 -48.25
C MET A 23 15.52 29.21 -48.06
N ALA A 24 15.14 28.48 -49.11
CA ALA A 24 14.18 27.39 -49.03
C ALA A 24 14.70 26.22 -48.18
N VAL A 25 15.98 25.84 -48.32
CA VAL A 25 16.60 24.81 -47.49
C VAL A 25 16.65 25.22 -46.02
N VAL A 26 17.01 26.47 -45.73
CA VAL A 26 17.02 27.00 -44.35
C VAL A 26 15.61 27.05 -43.76
N LEU A 27 14.59 27.43 -44.54
CA LEU A 27 13.21 27.41 -44.07
C LEU A 27 12.75 25.98 -43.76
N MET A 28 13.04 25.02 -44.63
CA MET A 28 12.66 23.63 -44.42
C MET A 28 13.35 23.04 -43.19
N SER A 29 14.62 23.39 -42.94
CA SER A 29 15.34 22.93 -41.75
C SER A 29 14.77 23.53 -40.46
N LEU A 30 14.38 24.80 -40.48
CA LEU A 30 13.73 25.47 -39.34
C LEU A 30 12.37 24.82 -39.03
N VAL A 31 11.56 24.57 -40.05
CA VAL A 31 10.27 23.87 -39.89
C VAL A 31 10.50 22.45 -39.34
N GLY A 32 11.47 21.72 -39.90
CA GLY A 32 11.85 20.40 -39.40
C GLY A 32 12.26 20.40 -37.93
N ALA A 33 13.07 21.39 -37.51
CA ALA A 33 13.47 21.55 -36.12
C ALA A 33 12.27 21.83 -35.20
N THR A 34 11.33 22.66 -35.62
CA THR A 34 10.12 22.94 -34.83
C THR A 34 9.21 21.72 -34.67
N LEU A 35 9.04 20.92 -35.74
CA LEU A 35 8.25 19.69 -35.69
C LEU A 35 8.88 18.64 -34.76
N GLN A 36 10.21 18.46 -34.83
CA GLN A 36 10.92 17.54 -33.95
C GLN A 36 10.80 17.98 -32.48
N PHE A 37 10.95 19.28 -32.20
CA PHE A 37 10.76 19.82 -30.87
C PHE A 37 9.33 19.58 -30.35
N TYR A 38 8.32 19.78 -31.19
CA TYR A 38 6.93 19.51 -30.82
C TYR A 38 6.69 18.03 -30.52
N ALA A 39 7.18 17.12 -31.38
CA ALA A 39 7.02 15.68 -31.19
C ALA A 39 7.65 15.18 -29.88
N THR A 40 8.87 15.63 -29.57
CA THR A 40 9.55 15.27 -28.31
C THR A 40 8.80 15.81 -27.09
N ASN A 41 8.36 17.07 -27.11
CA ASN A 41 7.63 17.65 -25.98
C ASN A 41 6.26 17.00 -25.77
N MET A 42 5.56 16.62 -26.84
CA MET A 42 4.26 15.96 -26.74
C MET A 42 4.41 14.59 -26.07
N ASN A 43 5.37 13.78 -26.49
CA ASN A 43 5.63 12.47 -25.87
C ASN A 43 5.95 12.58 -24.37
N VAL A 44 6.79 13.53 -23.97
CA VAL A 44 7.11 13.75 -22.55
C VAL A 44 5.85 14.14 -21.77
N ARG A 45 5.02 15.03 -22.31
CA ARG A 45 3.76 15.45 -21.68
C ARG A 45 2.75 14.31 -21.55
N ASP A 46 2.61 13.47 -22.57
CA ASP A 46 1.70 12.33 -22.54
C ASP A 46 2.15 11.28 -21.52
N MET A 47 3.46 11.08 -21.37
CA MET A 47 4.01 10.23 -20.32
C MET A 47 3.75 10.81 -18.92
N ASP A 48 3.96 12.12 -18.73
CA ASP A 48 3.70 12.78 -17.46
C ASP A 48 2.22 12.69 -17.05
N ILE A 49 1.31 12.94 -17.99
CA ILE A 49 -0.14 12.86 -17.73
C ILE A 49 -0.52 11.43 -17.32
N ARG A 50 -0.03 10.41 -18.03
CA ARG A 50 -0.28 9.00 -17.68
C ARG A 50 0.21 8.65 -16.29
N ARG A 51 1.42 9.09 -15.91
CA ARG A 51 1.98 8.84 -14.57
C ARG A 51 1.16 9.51 -13.48
N VAL A 52 0.71 10.76 -13.69
CA VAL A 52 -0.15 11.46 -12.73
C VAL A 52 -1.51 10.78 -12.61
N GLN A 53 -2.10 10.33 -13.71
CA GLN A 53 -3.36 9.59 -13.70
C GLN A 53 -3.23 8.26 -12.95
N LEU A 54 -2.19 7.48 -13.24
CA LEU A 54 -1.89 6.23 -12.55
C LEU A 54 -1.65 6.44 -11.06
N ALA A 55 -0.82 7.42 -10.70
CA ALA A 55 -0.58 7.78 -9.31
C ALA A 55 -1.89 8.14 -8.61
N SER A 56 -2.70 9.01 -9.23
CA SER A 56 -3.96 9.44 -8.65
C SER A 56 -4.95 8.29 -8.46
N SER A 57 -5.04 7.34 -9.41
CA SER A 57 -5.95 6.20 -9.28
C SER A 57 -5.51 5.23 -8.20
N VAL A 58 -4.21 4.92 -8.13
CA VAL A 58 -3.64 4.02 -7.11
C VAL A 58 -3.76 4.64 -5.71
N MET A 59 -3.42 5.92 -5.58
CA MET A 59 -3.52 6.63 -4.30
C MET A 59 -4.97 6.76 -3.82
N GLN A 60 -5.92 6.98 -4.73
CA GLN A 60 -7.33 7.01 -4.40
C GLN A 60 -7.83 5.63 -3.95
N MET A 61 -7.41 4.55 -4.63
CA MET A 61 -7.72 3.18 -4.23
C MET A 61 -7.22 2.88 -2.81
N ILE A 62 -5.94 3.16 -2.53
CA ILE A 62 -5.37 2.96 -1.18
C ILE A 62 -6.10 3.82 -0.15
N ALA A 63 -6.45 5.07 -0.49
CA ALA A 63 -7.17 5.96 0.41
C ALA A 63 -8.58 5.45 0.73
N ASP A 64 -9.31 4.91 -0.25
CA ASP A 64 -10.64 4.37 -0.06
C ASP A 64 -10.60 3.08 0.78
N ASP A 65 -9.62 2.21 0.55
CA ASP A 65 -9.40 1.02 1.38
C ASP A 65 -9.03 1.39 2.82
N LEU A 66 -8.09 2.33 3.02
CA LEU A 66 -7.71 2.82 4.35
C LEU A 66 -8.88 3.44 5.11
N ARG A 67 -9.78 4.13 4.41
CA ARG A 67 -11.00 4.69 5.02
C ARG A 67 -12.03 3.62 5.39
N ALA A 68 -11.98 2.45 4.76
CA ALA A 68 -12.83 1.30 5.07
C ALA A 68 -12.29 0.40 6.21
N THR A 69 -11.15 0.77 6.79
CA THR A 69 -10.52 0.05 7.91
C THR A 69 -11.46 -0.01 9.12
N ILE A 70 -11.60 -1.21 9.70
CA ILE A 70 -12.38 -1.43 10.92
C ILE A 70 -11.43 -1.50 12.11
N TYR A 71 -11.90 -0.95 13.24
CA TYR A 71 -11.29 -1.20 14.54
C TYR A 71 -12.36 -1.51 15.57
N THR A 72 -12.14 -2.55 16.36
CA THR A 72 -13.03 -2.92 17.47
C THR A 72 -12.35 -2.55 18.76
N GLU A 73 -12.94 -1.60 19.49
CA GLU A 73 -12.50 -1.22 20.83
C GLU A 73 -13.00 -2.25 21.84
N GLU A 74 -12.15 -2.64 22.79
CA GLU A 74 -12.57 -3.51 23.87
C GLU A 74 -13.48 -2.74 24.84
N PHE A 75 -14.51 -3.42 25.33
CA PHE A 75 -15.37 -2.85 26.36
C PHE A 75 -14.54 -2.69 27.65
N ASP A 76 -14.41 -1.45 28.14
CA ASP A 76 -13.78 -1.18 29.42
C ASP A 76 -14.61 -1.80 30.56
N SER A 77 -14.22 -3.01 30.97
CA SER A 77 -14.88 -3.74 32.05
C SER A 77 -14.59 -3.15 33.42
N THR A 78 -13.67 -2.18 33.58
CA THR A 78 -13.31 -1.64 34.90
C THR A 78 -14.49 -0.94 35.59
N VAL A 79 -15.33 -0.25 34.81
CA VAL A 79 -16.58 0.36 35.32
C VAL A 79 -17.60 -0.71 35.72
N LEU A 80 -17.68 -1.80 34.96
CA LEU A 80 -18.57 -2.92 35.27
C LEU A 80 -18.07 -3.72 36.47
N GLU A 81 -16.75 -3.94 36.58
CA GLU A 81 -16.08 -4.61 37.69
C GLU A 81 -16.22 -3.81 38.97
N SER A 82 -16.03 -2.48 38.94
CA SER A 82 -16.28 -1.60 40.09
C SER A 82 -17.75 -1.57 40.49
N PHE A 83 -18.68 -1.60 39.53
CA PHE A 83 -20.11 -1.72 39.82
C PHE A 83 -20.47 -3.09 40.41
N LEU A 84 -19.89 -4.18 39.90
CA LEU A 84 -20.10 -5.54 40.41
C LEU A 84 -19.48 -5.73 41.79
N THR A 85 -18.26 -5.25 42.04
CA THR A 85 -17.65 -5.26 43.38
C THR A 85 -18.40 -4.36 44.36
N GLY A 86 -18.92 -3.22 43.91
CA GLY A 86 -19.81 -2.37 44.71
C GLY A 86 -21.13 -3.07 45.07
N ALA A 87 -21.77 -3.73 44.11
CA ALA A 87 -23.02 -4.46 44.32
C ALA A 87 -22.85 -5.72 45.17
N VAL A 88 -21.75 -6.47 44.98
CA VAL A 88 -21.38 -7.62 45.82
C VAL A 88 -21.02 -7.15 47.23
N GLY A 89 -20.29 -6.04 47.39
CA GLY A 89 -20.01 -5.44 48.69
C GLY A 89 -21.27 -5.05 49.47
N GLN A 90 -22.32 -4.61 48.77
CA GLN A 90 -23.63 -4.28 49.37
C GLN A 90 -24.48 -5.53 49.69
N ALA A 91 -24.39 -6.59 48.90
CA ALA A 91 -25.05 -7.86 49.17
C ALA A 91 -24.38 -8.66 50.32
N VAL A 92 -23.06 -8.56 50.45
CA VAL A 92 -22.26 -9.17 51.53
C VAL A 92 -22.47 -8.41 52.85
N ALA A 93 -22.58 -7.07 52.83
CA ALA A 93 -22.85 -6.28 54.05
C ALA A 93 -24.21 -6.56 54.72
N GLY A 94 -25.13 -7.27 54.06
CA GLY A 94 -26.44 -7.63 54.60
C GLY A 94 -26.62 -9.10 55.00
N ALA A 95 -25.65 -10.00 54.72
CA ALA A 95 -25.91 -11.45 54.81
C ALA A 95 -24.75 -12.36 55.23
N VAL A 96 -23.57 -11.86 55.62
CA VAL A 96 -22.49 -12.73 56.13
C VAL A 96 -22.26 -12.58 57.62
N ASP A 97 -22.68 -13.61 58.34
CA ASP A 97 -22.12 -14.02 59.62
C ASP A 97 -20.62 -14.38 59.41
N PRO A 98 -19.67 -13.70 60.10
CA PRO A 98 -18.24 -13.92 59.92
C PRO A 98 -17.74 -15.33 60.27
N ALA A 99 -18.59 -16.20 60.83
CA ALA A 99 -18.24 -17.58 61.17
C ALA A 99 -18.28 -18.57 59.97
N LEU A 100 -18.85 -18.21 58.82
CA LEU A 100 -18.96 -19.11 57.65
C LEU A 100 -17.81 -18.99 56.65
N SER A 101 -16.92 -18.00 56.79
CA SER A 101 -15.77 -17.81 55.90
C SER A 101 -14.66 -18.85 56.11
N GLU A 102 -14.55 -19.45 57.30
CA GLU A 102 -13.51 -20.43 57.62
C GLU A 102 -13.82 -21.85 57.09
N THR A 103 -15.09 -22.17 56.79
CA THR A 103 -15.47 -23.55 56.40
C THR A 103 -15.44 -23.82 54.90
N LEU A 104 -15.26 -22.81 54.04
CA LEU A 104 -15.31 -22.97 52.59
C LEU A 104 -13.95 -22.92 51.89
N GLY A 105 -12.85 -22.73 52.63
CA GLY A 105 -11.49 -22.86 52.08
C GLY A 105 -11.21 -22.01 50.83
N LEU A 106 -11.90 -20.89 50.70
CA LEU A 106 -11.64 -19.87 49.68
C LEU A 106 -10.51 -18.97 50.19
N ASP A 107 -9.34 -19.58 50.42
CA ASP A 107 -8.11 -18.83 50.57
C ASP A 107 -7.75 -18.20 49.22
N ALA A 108 -7.29 -16.96 49.30
CA ALA A 108 -7.05 -16.05 48.20
C ALA A 108 -6.28 -16.73 47.04
N ILE A 109 -6.96 -16.88 45.89
CA ILE A 109 -6.28 -17.05 44.62
C ILE A 109 -5.59 -15.72 44.35
N ASP A 110 -4.27 -15.71 44.57
CA ASP A 110 -3.41 -14.57 44.28
C ASP A 110 -3.43 -14.29 42.77
N PRO A 111 -4.01 -13.15 42.32
CA PRO A 111 -4.14 -12.83 40.91
C PRO A 111 -2.79 -12.56 40.22
N SER A 112 -1.68 -12.51 40.98
CA SER A 112 -0.33 -12.36 40.42
C SER A 112 0.18 -13.63 39.71
N THR A 113 -0.47 -14.79 39.92
CA THR A 113 -0.04 -16.07 39.34
C THR A 113 -0.60 -16.35 37.93
N LEU A 114 -1.42 -15.44 37.37
CA LEU A 114 -2.00 -15.57 36.02
C LEU A 114 -1.38 -14.61 34.98
N SER A 115 -0.23 -14.01 35.27
CA SER A 115 0.49 -13.08 34.37
C SER A 115 1.82 -13.67 33.86
N GLY A 116 1.84 -14.96 33.57
CA GLY A 116 2.99 -15.69 33.01
C GLY A 116 2.92 -15.87 31.49
N GLY A 117 2.40 -14.88 30.76
CA GLY A 117 2.55 -14.80 29.31
C GLY A 117 3.77 -13.94 29.01
N GLU A 118 4.87 -14.57 28.61
CA GLU A 118 6.08 -13.89 28.15
C GLU A 118 5.74 -12.98 26.96
N SER A 119 5.39 -11.73 27.27
CA SER A 119 5.38 -10.66 26.29
C SER A 119 6.84 -10.39 25.96
N MET A 120 7.32 -11.00 24.88
CA MET A 120 8.57 -10.58 24.24
C MET A 120 8.45 -9.08 23.98
N LEU A 121 9.11 -8.30 24.84
CA LEU A 121 9.33 -6.88 24.62
C LEU A 121 10.18 -6.79 23.35
N ALA A 122 9.52 -6.62 22.22
CA ALA A 122 10.17 -6.36 20.95
C ALA A 122 10.99 -5.07 21.09
N ASP A 123 12.27 -5.16 20.77
CA ASP A 123 13.13 -3.99 20.63
C ASP A 123 12.51 -3.05 19.58
N PRO A 124 12.17 -1.78 19.92
CA PRO A 124 11.54 -0.86 18.98
C PRO A 124 12.42 -0.61 17.73
N ALA A 125 13.75 -0.79 17.83
CA ALA A 125 14.65 -0.66 16.68
C ALA A 125 14.59 -1.86 15.71
N ALA A 126 14.17 -3.04 16.17
CA ALA A 126 14.02 -4.23 15.32
C ALA A 126 12.70 -4.24 14.52
N SER A 127 11.73 -3.40 14.90
CA SER A 127 10.41 -3.35 14.27
C SER A 127 10.39 -2.56 12.95
N GLU A 128 11.34 -1.63 12.74
CA GLU A 128 11.42 -0.83 11.50
C GLU A 128 11.89 -1.64 10.28
N THR A 129 12.56 -2.79 10.50
CA THR A 129 13.10 -3.67 9.44
C THR A 129 12.43 -5.04 9.38
N LEU A 130 11.34 -5.25 10.12
CA LEU A 130 10.64 -6.54 10.15
C LEU A 130 9.90 -6.76 8.84
N ASP A 131 10.32 -7.75 8.05
CA ASP A 131 9.60 -8.20 6.85
C ASP A 131 8.29 -8.90 7.26
N LEU A 132 7.19 -8.17 7.19
CA LEU A 132 5.83 -8.57 7.55
C LEU A 132 5.30 -9.67 6.63
N MET A 133 5.82 -9.76 5.40
CA MET A 133 5.41 -10.77 4.41
C MET A 133 5.98 -12.15 4.70
N SER A 134 7.13 -12.24 5.36
CA SER A 134 7.68 -13.51 5.87
C SER A 134 7.46 -13.69 7.38
N SER A 135 6.92 -12.67 8.06
CA SER A 135 6.60 -12.70 9.48
C SER A 135 5.37 -13.55 9.78
N THR A 136 5.36 -14.15 10.96
CA THR A 136 4.18 -14.84 11.52
C THR A 136 3.28 -13.90 12.32
N LEU A 137 3.51 -12.59 12.24
CA LEU A 137 2.77 -11.60 12.99
C LEU A 137 1.40 -11.36 12.36
N THR A 138 0.35 -11.78 13.06
CA THR A 138 -1.04 -11.56 12.66
C THR A 138 -1.74 -10.73 13.72
N LEU A 139 -2.66 -9.84 13.31
CA LEU A 139 -3.46 -9.12 14.28
C LEU A 139 -4.45 -10.07 14.94
N LYS A 140 -4.48 -10.05 16.26
CA LYS A 140 -5.51 -10.69 17.08
C LYS A 140 -6.85 -9.99 16.86
N ARG A 141 -6.85 -8.67 16.70
CA ARG A 141 -8.07 -7.86 16.48
C ARG A 141 -8.10 -7.18 15.12
N PRO A 142 -9.27 -6.76 14.63
CA PRO A 142 -9.36 -5.93 13.44
C PRO A 142 -8.59 -4.62 13.66
N GLY A 143 -7.67 -4.30 12.76
CA GLY A 143 -6.85 -3.10 12.88
C GLY A 143 -5.82 -2.98 11.76
N ILE A 144 -4.74 -2.24 12.03
CA ILE A 144 -3.62 -2.00 11.12
C ILE A 144 -2.33 -2.52 11.73
N ILE A 145 -1.54 -3.22 10.93
CA ILE A 145 -0.14 -3.50 11.19
C ILE A 145 0.68 -3.15 9.96
N GLY A 146 1.83 -2.51 10.15
CA GLY A 146 2.68 -2.18 9.02
C GLY A 146 3.99 -1.53 9.41
N ASN A 147 4.95 -1.62 8.52
CA ASN A 147 6.22 -0.90 8.57
C ASN A 147 6.24 0.16 7.46
N GLN A 148 7.43 0.63 7.08
CA GLN A 148 7.59 1.61 6.02
C GLN A 148 7.26 1.07 4.63
N PHE A 149 7.53 -0.20 4.29
CA PHE A 149 7.43 -0.70 2.91
C PHE A 149 6.23 -1.61 2.65
N GLU A 150 5.59 -2.09 3.71
CA GLU A 150 4.42 -2.95 3.64
C GLU A 150 3.43 -2.62 4.75
N MET A 151 2.16 -2.84 4.45
CA MET A 151 1.07 -2.56 5.37
C MET A 151 -0.05 -3.57 5.17
N GLN A 152 -0.56 -4.09 6.28
CA GLN A 152 -1.67 -5.02 6.35
C GLN A 152 -2.76 -4.45 7.27
N PHE A 153 -4.01 -4.48 6.81
CA PHE A 153 -5.12 -4.00 7.61
C PHE A 153 -6.44 -4.68 7.24
N ASP A 154 -7.39 -4.63 8.16
CA ASP A 154 -8.70 -5.27 8.00
C ASP A 154 -9.78 -4.27 7.55
N ILE A 155 -10.48 -4.59 6.47
CA ILE A 155 -11.57 -3.78 5.91
C ILE A 155 -12.93 -4.47 6.05
N SER A 156 -14.00 -3.68 6.13
CA SER A 156 -15.39 -4.18 5.98
C SER A 156 -15.82 -4.10 4.54
N ARG A 157 -16.29 -5.21 3.98
CA ARG A 157 -17.00 -5.19 2.69
C ARG A 157 -17.98 -6.33 2.63
N LEU A 158 -19.20 -6.06 2.14
CA LEU A 158 -20.13 -7.15 1.92
C LEU A 158 -19.63 -8.04 0.76
N PRO A 159 -19.67 -9.37 0.90
CA PRO A 159 -19.29 -10.27 -0.16
C PRO A 159 -20.24 -10.10 -1.35
N ARG A 160 -19.68 -10.07 -2.56
CA ARG A 160 -20.48 -9.97 -3.80
C ARG A 160 -21.03 -11.35 -4.15
N LEU A 161 -22.18 -11.39 -4.82
CA LEU A 161 -22.81 -12.67 -5.23
C LEU A 161 -21.87 -13.53 -6.10
N GLU A 162 -21.05 -12.91 -6.94
CA GLU A 162 -20.09 -13.58 -7.83
C GLU A 162 -18.98 -14.32 -7.07
N GLN A 163 -18.60 -13.85 -5.88
CA GLN A 163 -17.56 -14.50 -5.05
C GLN A 163 -18.03 -15.85 -4.49
N TRP A 164 -19.32 -16.01 -4.27
CA TRP A 164 -19.91 -17.28 -3.85
C TRP A 164 -19.91 -18.33 -4.97
N GLN A 165 -19.80 -17.91 -6.24
CA GLN A 165 -19.74 -18.83 -7.37
C GLN A 165 -18.32 -19.34 -7.63
N GLN A 166 -17.28 -18.57 -7.28
CA GLN A 166 -15.88 -18.91 -7.53
C GLN A 166 -15.31 -19.99 -6.61
N THR A 167 -15.88 -20.20 -5.42
CA THR A 167 -15.44 -21.21 -4.44
C THR A 167 -15.65 -22.67 -4.90
N ILE A 168 -16.32 -22.90 -6.04
CA ILE A 168 -16.69 -24.25 -6.53
C ILE A 168 -15.62 -24.86 -7.46
N GLY A 169 -14.55 -24.14 -7.81
CA GLY A 169 -13.57 -24.58 -8.83
C GLY A 169 -12.08 -24.37 -8.53
N GLU A 170 -11.70 -24.08 -7.29
CA GLU A 170 -10.34 -23.61 -6.95
C GLU A 170 -9.29 -24.74 -6.87
N SER A 171 -8.06 -24.43 -7.30
CA SER A 171 -6.93 -25.37 -7.34
C SER A 171 -6.31 -25.54 -5.94
N PRO A 172 -5.89 -26.75 -5.50
CA PRO A 172 -5.44 -27.02 -4.13
C PRO A 172 -4.17 -26.30 -3.65
N VAL A 173 -3.52 -25.51 -4.50
CA VAL A 173 -2.20 -24.90 -4.23
C VAL A 173 -2.32 -23.46 -3.72
N GLU A 174 -3.44 -22.78 -3.99
CA GLU A 174 -3.66 -21.39 -3.59
C GLU A 174 -4.47 -21.31 -2.28
N VAL A 175 -4.23 -20.25 -1.50
CA VAL A 175 -5.02 -20.00 -0.30
C VAL A 175 -6.40 -19.55 -0.75
N ALA A 176 -7.40 -20.39 -0.52
CA ALA A 176 -8.77 -20.15 -0.98
C ALA A 176 -9.35 -18.86 -0.39
N ASP A 177 -9.87 -17.98 -1.25
CA ASP A 177 -10.57 -16.78 -0.78
C ASP A 177 -12.01 -17.11 -0.37
N ILE A 178 -12.25 -17.16 0.94
CA ILE A 178 -13.59 -17.45 1.49
C ILE A 178 -14.43 -16.17 1.44
N PRO A 179 -15.66 -16.19 0.88
CA PRO A 179 -16.56 -15.05 0.93
C PRO A 179 -16.87 -14.67 2.38
N SER A 180 -16.43 -13.48 2.77
CA SER A 180 -16.47 -12.98 4.15
C SER A 180 -16.75 -11.48 4.14
N ASP A 181 -17.36 -10.98 5.21
CA ASP A 181 -17.64 -9.56 5.43
C ASP A 181 -16.43 -8.78 5.94
N MET A 182 -15.40 -9.50 6.40
CA MET A 182 -14.12 -8.98 6.83
C MET A 182 -13.00 -9.53 5.95
N LYS A 183 -12.23 -8.63 5.33
CA LYS A 183 -11.08 -8.98 4.50
C LYS A 183 -9.83 -8.32 5.03
N THR A 184 -8.72 -9.02 4.98
CA THR A 184 -7.39 -8.48 5.21
C THR A 184 -6.81 -8.03 3.88
N VAL A 185 -6.47 -6.73 3.79
CA VAL A 185 -5.77 -6.16 2.63
C VAL A 185 -4.31 -5.95 2.98
N THR A 186 -3.41 -6.41 2.12
CA THR A 186 -1.96 -6.17 2.23
C THR A 186 -1.47 -5.43 1.00
N TYR A 187 -0.72 -4.35 1.20
CA TYR A 187 0.01 -3.64 0.16
C TYR A 187 1.51 -3.81 0.34
N TYR A 188 2.19 -4.13 -0.76
CA TYR A 188 3.64 -4.23 -0.83
C TYR A 188 4.07 -4.07 -2.29
N VAL A 189 5.35 -3.77 -2.53
CA VAL A 189 5.91 -3.78 -3.88
C VAL A 189 6.70 -5.05 -4.10
N GLN A 190 6.35 -5.78 -5.15
CA GLN A 190 7.05 -6.96 -5.60
C GLN A 190 8.21 -6.56 -6.53
N PRO A 191 9.44 -7.05 -6.29
CA PRO A 191 10.54 -6.83 -7.21
C PRO A 191 10.36 -7.62 -8.50
N VAL A 192 10.95 -7.13 -9.59
CA VAL A 192 10.97 -7.86 -10.86
C VAL A 192 11.70 -9.20 -10.71
N GLY A 193 11.12 -10.28 -11.24
CA GLY A 193 11.69 -11.62 -11.14
C GLY A 193 11.55 -12.26 -9.75
N ALA A 194 10.64 -11.77 -8.89
CA ALA A 194 10.34 -12.40 -7.62
C ALA A 194 9.95 -13.88 -7.79
N VAL A 195 10.64 -14.78 -7.08
CA VAL A 195 10.34 -16.22 -7.09
C VAL A 195 9.13 -16.47 -6.21
N GLY A 196 8.06 -17.02 -6.77
CA GLY A 196 6.81 -17.27 -6.03
C GLY A 196 5.96 -16.02 -5.77
N GLY A 197 6.21 -14.94 -6.52
CA GLY A 197 5.39 -13.73 -6.49
C GLY A 197 4.07 -13.86 -7.28
N VAL A 198 3.24 -12.82 -7.17
CA VAL A 198 1.96 -12.69 -7.88
C VAL A 198 2.22 -12.51 -9.38
N SER A 199 1.63 -13.39 -10.19
CA SER A 199 1.66 -13.31 -11.66
C SER A 199 0.58 -12.38 -12.21
N ASP A 200 0.88 -11.62 -13.25
CA ASP A 200 -0.11 -10.81 -13.97
C ASP A 200 -0.99 -11.73 -14.87
N PRO A 201 -2.32 -11.76 -14.70
CA PRO A 201 -3.22 -12.57 -15.51
C PRO A 201 -3.19 -12.21 -17.01
N LEU A 202 -2.76 -11.00 -17.37
CA LEU A 202 -2.67 -10.56 -18.77
C LEU A 202 -1.38 -11.04 -19.46
N GLN A 203 -0.37 -11.51 -18.70
CA GLN A 203 0.93 -11.94 -19.25
C GLN A 203 0.77 -13.09 -20.26
N GLY A 204 -0.23 -13.95 -20.10
CA GLY A 204 -0.52 -15.06 -21.03
C GLY A 204 -1.14 -14.65 -22.38
N PHE A 205 -1.62 -13.40 -22.50
CA PHE A 205 -2.30 -12.89 -23.69
C PHE A 205 -1.47 -11.91 -24.50
N LEU A 206 -0.35 -11.42 -23.95
CA LEU A 206 0.56 -10.54 -24.66
C LEU A 206 1.43 -11.35 -25.63
N PRO A 207 1.73 -10.83 -26.83
CA PRO A 207 2.66 -11.49 -27.74
C PRO A 207 4.00 -11.67 -27.02
N GLN A 208 4.41 -12.93 -26.86
CA GLN A 208 5.61 -13.35 -26.14
C GLN A 208 6.83 -12.62 -26.71
N GLN A 209 7.19 -11.49 -26.10
CA GLN A 209 8.39 -10.75 -26.44
C GLN A 209 9.54 -11.50 -25.78
N SER A 210 10.41 -12.08 -26.61
CA SER A 210 11.60 -12.80 -26.18
C SER A 210 12.45 -11.91 -25.27
N ASP A 211 12.37 -12.13 -23.95
CA ASP A 211 13.51 -12.44 -23.10
C ASP A 211 13.03 -12.64 -21.65
N THR A 212 13.44 -13.78 -21.06
CA THR A 212 13.10 -14.28 -19.72
C THR A 212 11.72 -14.94 -19.56
N ALA A 213 11.55 -16.10 -20.21
CA ALA A 213 10.46 -17.03 -19.90
C ALA A 213 10.49 -17.38 -18.39
N GLY A 214 9.51 -16.86 -17.62
CA GLY A 214 9.35 -17.13 -16.20
C GLY A 214 9.67 -15.98 -15.24
N ALA A 215 10.08 -14.80 -15.73
CA ALA A 215 10.22 -13.64 -14.87
C ALA A 215 8.85 -13.06 -14.51
N VAL A 216 8.52 -13.07 -13.21
CA VAL A 216 7.31 -12.44 -12.68
C VAL A 216 7.46 -10.92 -12.78
N PRO A 217 6.48 -10.19 -13.35
CA PRO A 217 6.53 -8.73 -13.39
C PRO A 217 6.60 -8.16 -11.96
N GLY A 218 7.41 -7.11 -11.79
CA GLY A 218 7.44 -6.34 -10.56
C GLY A 218 6.32 -5.31 -10.54
N GLY A 219 6.01 -4.76 -9.37
CA GLY A 219 5.01 -3.71 -9.22
C GLY A 219 4.33 -3.69 -7.86
N LEU A 220 3.37 -2.78 -7.71
CA LEU A 220 2.52 -2.71 -6.54
C LEU A 220 1.54 -3.88 -6.55
N VAL A 221 1.60 -4.70 -5.51
CA VAL A 221 0.66 -5.77 -5.26
C VAL A 221 -0.34 -5.33 -4.21
N ARG A 222 -1.61 -5.64 -4.47
CA ARG A 222 -2.70 -5.58 -3.49
C ARG A 222 -3.22 -6.99 -3.30
N ARG A 223 -2.97 -7.55 -2.12
CA ARG A 223 -3.57 -8.82 -1.71
C ARG A 223 -4.84 -8.56 -0.93
N GLU A 224 -5.91 -9.22 -1.28
CA GLU A 224 -7.18 -9.19 -0.55
C GLU A 224 -7.60 -10.63 -0.27
N LEU A 225 -7.68 -11.00 1.01
CA LEU A 225 -8.04 -12.35 1.43
C LEU A 225 -8.98 -12.29 2.64
N ASP A 226 -9.76 -13.33 2.89
CA ASP A 226 -10.47 -13.48 4.17
C ASP A 226 -9.52 -13.42 5.37
N ARG A 227 -9.95 -12.71 6.42
CA ARG A 227 -9.15 -12.52 7.63
C ARG A 227 -8.84 -13.85 8.33
N ALA A 228 -9.83 -14.75 8.43
CA ALA A 228 -9.63 -16.04 9.09
C ALA A 228 -8.74 -16.96 8.26
N ALA A 229 -8.93 -16.99 6.93
CA ALA A 229 -8.06 -17.69 6.00
C ALA A 229 -6.60 -17.18 6.06
N ASN A 230 -6.41 -15.85 6.12
CA ASN A 230 -5.09 -15.22 6.21
C ASN A 230 -4.39 -15.62 7.52
N LYS A 231 -5.12 -15.51 8.63
CA LYS A 231 -4.63 -15.91 9.95
C LYS A 231 -4.27 -17.40 10.00
N TRP A 232 -5.14 -18.27 9.51
CA TRP A 232 -4.89 -19.71 9.46
C TRP A 232 -3.67 -20.05 8.59
N ALA A 233 -3.55 -19.42 7.41
CA ALA A 233 -2.43 -19.66 6.50
C ALA A 233 -1.10 -19.26 7.13
N VAL A 234 -1.04 -18.14 7.86
CA VAL A 234 0.16 -17.73 8.59
C VAL A 234 0.46 -18.70 9.74
N GLU A 235 -0.55 -19.10 10.52
CA GLU A 235 -0.40 -20.04 11.65
C GLU A 235 -0.01 -21.46 11.20
N SER A 236 -0.47 -21.92 10.03
CA SER A 236 -0.18 -23.24 9.48
C SER A 236 1.10 -23.30 8.64
N GLY A 237 1.83 -22.19 8.51
CA GLY A 237 3.06 -22.10 7.69
C GLY A 237 2.82 -22.06 6.18
N GLY A 238 1.60 -21.73 5.74
CA GLY A 238 1.18 -21.58 4.33
C GLY A 238 1.61 -20.26 3.66
N ILE A 239 2.63 -19.58 4.20
CA ILE A 239 3.08 -18.24 3.77
C ILE A 239 3.46 -18.21 2.28
N ALA A 240 4.09 -19.29 1.77
CA ALA A 240 4.49 -19.37 0.36
C ALA A 240 3.28 -19.29 -0.60
N GLY A 241 2.14 -19.88 -0.23
CA GLY A 241 0.89 -19.73 -0.99
C GLY A 241 0.36 -18.30 -0.90
N LEU A 242 0.43 -17.70 0.29
CA LEU A 242 -0.03 -16.33 0.53
C LEU A 242 0.77 -15.28 -0.27
N LEU A 243 2.07 -15.49 -0.48
CA LEU A 243 2.91 -14.61 -1.32
C LEU A 243 2.54 -14.67 -2.80
N ALA A 244 2.04 -15.82 -3.27
CA ALA A 244 1.57 -16.00 -4.64
C ALA A 244 0.14 -15.47 -4.85
N THR A 245 -0.61 -15.23 -3.78
CA THR A 245 -1.97 -14.65 -3.85
C THR A 245 -1.94 -13.12 -3.89
N GLY A 246 -2.80 -12.54 -4.72
CA GLY A 246 -3.01 -11.10 -4.81
C GLY A 246 -3.24 -10.63 -6.24
N ASP A 247 -3.40 -9.33 -6.42
CA ASP A 247 -3.54 -8.68 -7.72
C ASP A 247 -2.41 -7.66 -7.93
N LEU A 248 -1.86 -7.63 -9.15
CA LEU A 248 -0.81 -6.69 -9.54
C LEU A 248 -1.46 -5.40 -10.04
N VAL A 249 -1.63 -4.44 -9.14
CA VAL A 249 -2.40 -3.21 -9.39
C VAL A 249 -1.68 -2.27 -10.37
N ALA A 250 -0.35 -2.19 -10.28
CA ALA A 250 0.44 -1.31 -11.15
C ALA A 250 1.88 -1.81 -11.29
N THR A 251 2.32 -2.04 -12.53
CA THR A 251 3.68 -2.52 -12.83
C THR A 251 4.72 -1.41 -12.81
N GLU A 252 4.29 -0.15 -12.95
CA GLU A 252 5.18 1.01 -13.00
C GLU A 252 5.58 1.53 -11.61
N VAL A 253 4.95 1.03 -10.55
CA VAL A 253 5.25 1.39 -9.16
C VAL A 253 6.49 0.63 -8.70
N ILE A 254 7.56 1.35 -8.37
CA ILE A 254 8.84 0.75 -7.96
C ILE A 254 9.00 0.71 -6.45
N ALA A 255 8.38 1.66 -5.73
CA ALA A 255 8.44 1.71 -4.28
C ALA A 255 7.16 2.30 -3.70
N ILE A 256 6.79 1.82 -2.52
CA ILE A 256 5.75 2.37 -1.66
C ILE A 256 6.36 2.59 -0.27
N GLU A 257 6.01 3.72 0.35
CA GLU A 257 6.45 4.08 1.69
C GLU A 257 5.26 4.55 2.53
N PHE A 258 5.21 4.09 3.77
CA PHE A 258 4.19 4.42 4.76
C PHE A 258 4.82 5.10 5.98
N ALA A 259 4.11 6.10 6.51
CA ALA A 259 4.38 6.63 7.83
C ALA A 259 3.05 6.82 8.57
N TYR A 260 3.07 6.58 9.88
CA TYR A 260 1.88 6.52 10.73
C TYR A 260 1.89 7.68 11.72
N PHE A 261 0.80 8.42 11.81
CA PHE A 261 0.68 9.57 12.70
C PHE A 261 -0.10 9.19 13.96
N ASP A 262 0.55 9.27 15.13
CA ASP A 262 -0.06 8.96 16.42
C ASP A 262 -0.87 10.13 17.03
N GLY A 263 -0.85 11.29 16.36
CA GLY A 263 -1.40 12.56 16.86
C GLY A 263 -0.34 13.59 17.28
N THR A 264 0.91 13.16 17.44
CA THR A 264 2.05 13.98 17.87
C THR A 264 3.26 13.86 16.94
N ILE A 265 3.65 12.63 16.58
CA ILE A 265 4.82 12.32 15.75
C ILE A 265 4.47 11.32 14.64
N TRP A 266 5.28 11.34 13.58
CA TRP A 266 5.26 10.34 12.52
C TRP A 266 6.16 9.18 12.91
N GLN A 267 5.64 7.96 12.81
CA GLN A 267 6.32 6.71 13.11
C GLN A 267 6.43 5.87 11.83
N MET A 268 7.49 5.05 11.71
CA MET A 268 7.70 4.17 10.55
C MET A 268 7.08 2.79 10.73
N PHE A 269 6.60 2.50 11.93
CA PHE A 269 5.96 1.23 12.27
C PHE A 269 4.69 1.51 13.07
N TRP A 270 3.66 0.71 12.83
CA TRP A 270 2.43 0.72 13.62
C TRP A 270 1.95 -0.70 13.86
N ASN A 271 1.61 -1.00 15.11
CA ASN A 271 0.86 -2.18 15.49
C ASN A 271 -0.33 -1.78 16.34
N SER A 272 -1.54 -1.93 15.78
CA SER A 272 -2.78 -1.57 16.47
C SER A 272 -3.07 -2.48 17.66
N ASP A 273 -2.50 -3.69 17.68
CA ASP A 273 -2.66 -4.58 18.82
C ASP A 273 -1.86 -4.12 20.05
N ASP A 274 -0.67 -3.58 19.83
CA ASP A 274 0.20 -3.11 20.91
C ASP A 274 -0.26 -1.73 21.41
N LEU A 275 -0.64 -0.84 20.48
CA LEU A 275 -1.04 0.53 20.77
C LEU A 275 -2.52 0.69 21.13
N GLN A 276 -3.32 -0.38 21.03
CA GLN A 276 -4.74 -0.38 21.37
C GLN A 276 -5.50 0.78 20.70
N SER A 277 -5.07 1.16 19.49
CA SER A 277 -5.61 2.31 18.77
C SER A 277 -5.20 2.25 17.30
N LEU A 278 -5.97 2.96 16.47
CA LEU A 278 -5.62 3.21 15.08
C LEU A 278 -4.86 4.54 14.95
N PRO A 279 -3.94 4.64 13.97
CA PRO A 279 -3.25 5.90 13.70
C PRO A 279 -4.25 6.94 13.20
N VAL A 280 -4.03 8.20 13.56
CA VAL A 280 -4.92 9.31 13.18
C VAL A 280 -4.85 9.56 11.68
N ALA A 281 -3.65 9.46 11.11
CA ALA A 281 -3.43 9.57 9.68
C ALA A 281 -2.28 8.67 9.24
N ILE A 282 -2.31 8.30 7.96
CA ILE A 282 -1.22 7.58 7.30
C ILE A 282 -0.76 8.43 6.13
N GLN A 283 0.55 8.63 6.04
CA GLN A 283 1.20 9.20 4.88
C GLN A 283 1.62 8.06 3.97
N VAL A 284 1.10 8.07 2.75
CA VAL A 284 1.46 7.14 1.70
C VAL A 284 2.30 7.90 0.70
N LYS A 285 3.48 7.37 0.37
CA LYS A 285 4.34 7.86 -0.69
C LYS A 285 4.59 6.75 -1.69
N ILE A 286 4.30 7.02 -2.96
CA ILE A 286 4.52 6.07 -4.06
C ILE A 286 5.55 6.65 -5.01
N THR A 287 6.50 5.82 -5.44
CA THR A 287 7.49 6.17 -6.45
C THR A 287 7.20 5.39 -7.74
N ILE A 288 6.93 6.12 -8.82
CA ILE A 288 6.63 5.59 -10.15
C ILE A 288 7.84 5.80 -11.04
N GLY A 289 8.25 4.73 -11.73
CA GLY A 289 9.36 4.76 -12.67
C GLY A 289 8.99 5.09 -14.10
N ASP A 290 10.01 5.25 -14.93
CA ASP A 290 9.83 5.26 -16.36
C ASP A 290 9.61 3.83 -16.88
N PRO A 291 8.50 3.53 -17.58
CA PRO A 291 8.28 2.20 -18.15
C PRO A 291 9.44 1.75 -19.04
N ALA A 292 10.11 2.67 -19.76
CA ALA A 292 11.26 2.33 -20.58
C ALA A 292 12.48 1.90 -19.73
N ALA A 293 12.69 2.53 -18.58
CA ALA A 293 13.80 2.25 -17.67
C ALA A 293 13.55 1.00 -16.80
N ILE A 294 12.26 0.71 -16.51
CA ILE A 294 11.83 -0.52 -15.84
C ILE A 294 12.05 -1.73 -16.76
N GLN A 295 11.66 -1.62 -18.05
CA GLN A 295 11.84 -2.70 -19.02
C GLN A 295 13.31 -3.02 -19.33
N SER A 296 14.20 -2.02 -19.23
CA SER A 296 15.64 -2.24 -19.40
C SER A 296 16.34 -2.77 -18.13
N GLY A 297 15.62 -2.91 -17.01
CA GLY A 297 16.18 -3.34 -15.71
C GLY A 297 17.17 -2.34 -15.09
N ASP A 298 17.17 -1.10 -15.57
CA ASP A 298 18.14 -0.06 -15.18
C ASP A 298 17.76 0.61 -13.84
N VAL A 299 16.52 0.45 -13.41
CA VAL A 299 16.01 0.98 -12.14
C VAL A 299 15.62 -0.17 -11.22
N THR A 300 16.48 -0.45 -10.24
CA THR A 300 16.15 -1.34 -9.11
C THR A 300 15.40 -0.56 -8.02
N THR A 301 14.67 -1.27 -7.17
CA THR A 301 13.96 -0.69 -6.00
C THR A 301 14.90 0.14 -5.12
N GLU A 302 16.14 -0.34 -4.92
CA GLU A 302 17.18 0.35 -4.16
C GLU A 302 17.63 1.66 -4.84
N ALA A 303 17.78 1.65 -6.17
CA ALA A 303 18.14 2.85 -6.93
C ALA A 303 17.02 3.90 -6.91
N ALA A 304 15.76 3.48 -6.99
CA ALA A 304 14.59 4.37 -6.97
C ALA A 304 14.35 5.07 -5.62
N MET A 305 14.89 4.52 -4.53
CA MET A 305 14.85 5.11 -3.19
C MET A 305 15.89 6.24 -3.02
N GLN A 306 16.88 6.35 -3.91
CA GLN A 306 17.87 7.41 -3.87
C GLN A 306 17.24 8.73 -4.40
N PRO A 307 17.31 9.85 -3.64
CA PRO A 307 16.81 11.13 -4.13
C PRO A 307 17.62 11.61 -5.34
N GLY A 308 16.94 11.85 -6.48
CA GLY A 308 17.55 12.43 -7.67
C GLY A 308 17.72 11.50 -8.88
N VAL A 309 17.19 10.27 -8.85
CA VAL A 309 17.11 9.44 -10.07
C VAL A 309 16.17 10.11 -11.07
N ALA A 310 16.71 10.58 -12.19
CA ALA A 310 16.01 11.37 -13.19
C ALA A 310 14.77 10.68 -13.80
N SER A 311 14.67 9.35 -13.67
CA SER A 311 13.63 8.52 -14.27
C SER A 311 12.50 8.14 -13.30
N ALA A 312 12.54 8.57 -12.03
CA ALA A 312 11.53 8.21 -11.03
C ALA A 312 10.83 9.47 -10.47
N ARG A 313 9.51 9.39 -10.27
CA ARG A 313 8.70 10.46 -9.68
C ARG A 313 7.96 9.95 -8.45
N SER A 314 8.09 10.67 -7.35
CA SER A 314 7.38 10.36 -6.10
C SER A 314 6.13 11.23 -5.95
N PHE A 315 5.07 10.60 -5.45
CA PHE A 315 3.79 11.20 -5.11
C PHE A 315 3.51 10.93 -3.63
N THR A 316 2.91 11.88 -2.93
CA THR A 316 2.66 11.76 -1.49
C THR A 316 1.26 12.25 -1.17
N GLN A 317 0.52 11.47 -0.38
CA GLN A 317 -0.78 11.84 0.14
C GLN A 317 -0.86 11.50 1.62
N ILE A 318 -1.52 12.35 2.38
CA ILE A 318 -1.86 12.08 3.77
C ILE A 318 -3.34 11.71 3.81
N ILE A 319 -3.64 10.51 4.30
CA ILE A 319 -4.98 9.97 4.45
C ILE A 319 -5.34 9.99 5.93
N GLN A 320 -6.42 10.67 6.28
CA GLN A 320 -6.98 10.61 7.63
C GLN A 320 -7.83 9.35 7.79
N ILE A 321 -7.65 8.66 8.92
CA ILE A 321 -8.44 7.48 9.25
C ILE A 321 -9.61 7.90 10.14
N PRO A 322 -10.86 7.66 9.73
CA PRO A 322 -12.04 8.09 10.51
C PRO A 322 -12.09 7.49 11.92
N ALA A 323 -11.62 6.26 12.08
CA ALA A 323 -11.54 5.56 13.36
C ALA A 323 -10.21 5.78 14.12
N GLY A 324 -9.30 6.60 13.56
CA GLY A 324 -8.04 6.96 14.19
C GLY A 324 -8.24 7.80 15.44
N ARG A 325 -7.47 7.51 16.50
CA ARG A 325 -7.51 8.26 17.76
C ARG A 325 -6.11 8.67 18.16
N VAL A 326 -6.00 9.83 18.81
CA VAL A 326 -4.74 10.27 19.39
C VAL A 326 -4.39 9.32 20.53
N VAL A 327 -3.20 8.72 20.46
CA VAL A 327 -2.70 7.88 21.56
C VAL A 327 -2.51 8.79 22.77
N PRO A 328 -3.21 8.55 23.90
CA PRO A 328 -3.03 9.38 25.08
C PRO A 328 -1.58 9.25 25.54
N LEU A 329 -0.92 10.39 25.76
CA LEU A 329 0.33 10.40 26.51
C LEU A 329 0.00 9.79 27.86
N ASN A 330 0.65 8.68 28.24
CA ASN A 330 0.55 8.13 29.58
C ASN A 330 0.94 9.23 30.56
N THR A 331 -0.04 9.98 31.07
CA THR A 331 0.13 10.78 32.26
C THR A 331 0.25 9.76 33.36
N THR A 332 1.49 9.36 33.65
CA THR A 332 1.85 8.66 34.88
C THR A 332 1.14 9.37 36.02
N THR A 333 0.04 8.77 36.48
CA THR A 333 -0.67 9.19 37.68
C THR A 333 0.37 9.24 38.78
N GLY A 334 0.60 10.45 39.30
CA GLY A 334 1.60 10.72 40.31
C GLY A 334 1.44 9.77 41.48
N VAL A 335 2.47 8.96 41.71
CA VAL A 335 2.73 8.42 43.04
C VAL A 335 3.36 9.56 43.83
N MET A 336 2.56 10.21 44.66
CA MET A 336 3.01 10.77 45.94
C MET A 336 2.23 10.07 47.04
#